data_AF-A0A7V2ZHE8-F1
#
_entry.id   AF-A0A7V2ZHE8-F1
#
_cell.length_a   1.000
_cell.length_b   1.000
_cell.length_c   1.000
_cell.angle_alpha   90.00
_cell.angle_beta   90.00
_cell.angle_gamma   90.00
#
_symmetry.space_group_name_H-M   'P 1'
#
loop_
_entity.id
_entity.type
_entity.pdbx_description
1 polymer ?
#
loop_
_entity_poly.entity_id
_entity_poly.type
_entity_poly.pdbx_seq_one_letter_code
_entity_poly.pdbx_strand_id
1 'polypeptide(L)'
;MISRRNFLKLAGLGSVAIAAGYTTGKLTDNPRSSNFVVHGFIPADENIIENIVKSFKQRIKSNSEPIVIADNKVGELIIRFHNQISSDTFEGNGKIVYRIKKLKEQIDSDIIVSDNSNSIYSIDDFTISFFDIRRNIKNKKAEYLFTAEYKEEDLFTSLFKSSKKEIVIENEKGLVDKISLNKNYKNIWVEGPQGKTGIKIENGFVQVHTSTCRNGICKHSVASEVGNIIACAPNKLLVKVC
;
A
#
# COMPACT_ATOMS: atom_id res chain seq x y z
N MET A 1 45.03 28.19 6.67
CA MET A 1 45.38 26.74 6.74
C MET A 1 44.92 26.20 8.08
N ILE A 2 43.87 25.38 8.10
CA ILE A 2 43.37 24.78 9.36
C ILE A 2 44.31 23.63 9.76
N SER A 3 44.89 23.73 10.96
CA SER A 3 45.79 22.73 11.54
C SER A 3 45.08 21.38 11.69
N ARG A 4 45.82 20.28 11.39
CA ARG A 4 45.34 18.88 11.55
C ARG A 4 44.73 18.59 12.92
N ARG A 5 45.10 19.35 13.96
CA ARG A 5 44.57 19.23 15.32
C ARG A 5 43.18 19.85 15.50
N ASN A 6 42.82 20.86 14.70
CA ASN A 6 41.47 21.45 14.70
C ASN A 6 40.49 20.68 13.82
N PHE A 7 40.96 20.00 12.76
CA PHE A 7 40.12 19.09 11.96
C PHE A 7 39.65 17.88 12.77
N LEU A 8 40.51 17.31 13.62
CA LEU A 8 40.16 16.19 14.50
C LEU A 8 39.17 16.57 15.62
N LYS A 9 39.20 17.83 16.10
CA LYS A 9 38.19 18.33 17.05
C LYS A 9 36.83 18.61 16.39
N LEU A 10 36.81 18.99 15.12
CA LEU A 10 35.57 19.08 14.33
C LEU A 10 35.04 17.70 13.90
N ALA A 11 35.92 16.74 13.64
CA ALA A 11 35.54 15.35 13.32
C ALA A 11 35.04 14.57 14.56
N GLY A 12 35.49 14.95 15.76
CA GLY A 12 35.05 14.37 17.04
C GLY A 12 33.69 14.84 17.55
N LEU A 13 33.07 15.83 16.92
CA LEU A 13 31.67 16.23 17.16
C LEU A 13 30.72 15.85 16.00
N GLY A 14 31.27 15.27 14.92
CA GLY A 14 30.52 14.89 13.71
C GLY A 14 30.25 13.40 13.56
N SER A 15 30.39 12.60 14.63
CA SER A 15 30.39 11.13 14.56
C SER A 15 29.37 10.44 15.48
N VAL A 16 28.18 11.05 15.64
CA VAL A 16 27.02 10.38 16.29
C VAL A 16 25.80 10.21 15.35
N ALA A 17 25.94 10.50 14.05
CA ALA A 17 24.78 10.43 13.12
C ALA A 17 24.73 9.21 12.17
N ILE A 18 25.53 8.15 12.39
CA ILE A 18 25.58 7.00 11.45
C ILE A 18 25.18 5.65 12.10
N ALA A 19 24.63 5.68 13.32
CA ALA A 19 23.99 4.51 13.93
C ALA A 19 22.46 4.67 14.14
N ALA A 20 21.85 5.71 13.55
CA ALA A 20 20.40 5.96 13.61
C ALA A 20 19.64 5.44 12.38
N GLY A 21 20.26 4.58 11.58
CA GLY A 21 19.69 4.05 10.33
C GLY A 21 19.01 2.68 10.46
N TYR A 22 18.99 2.04 11.64
CA TYR A 22 18.48 0.67 11.76
C TYR A 22 17.55 0.39 12.94
N THR A 23 17.24 1.34 13.84
CA THR A 23 16.36 1.06 15.00
C THR A 23 15.48 2.21 15.51
N THR A 24 15.48 3.40 14.90
CA THR A 24 14.75 4.59 15.41
C THR A 24 13.39 4.86 14.76
N GLY A 25 12.71 3.82 14.25
CA GLY A 25 11.30 3.88 13.88
C GLY A 25 10.33 3.35 14.95
N LYS A 26 10.85 2.87 16.09
CA LYS A 26 10.06 2.13 17.11
C LYS A 26 9.89 2.87 18.44
N LEU A 27 10.04 4.20 18.45
CA LEU A 27 9.81 5.03 19.63
C LEU A 27 9.09 6.32 19.24
N THR A 28 7.79 6.19 18.99
CA THR A 28 6.71 7.00 19.58
C THR A 28 5.40 6.30 19.19
N ASP A 29 4.75 5.64 20.16
CA ASP A 29 3.35 5.28 20.05
C ASP A 29 2.54 6.58 19.98
N ASN A 30 2.41 7.11 18.76
CA ASN A 30 1.46 8.18 18.47
C ASN A 30 0.07 7.53 18.38
N PRO A 31 -0.99 8.13 18.96
CA PRO A 31 -2.26 7.44 19.07
C PRO A 31 -2.87 7.16 17.70
N ARG A 32 -3.18 5.88 17.46
CA ARG A 32 -4.35 5.36 16.73
C ARG A 32 -4.74 6.03 15.41
N SER A 33 -3.85 6.03 14.43
CA SER A 33 -4.28 6.12 13.02
C SER A 33 -4.03 4.79 12.32
N SER A 34 -4.75 3.72 12.68
CA SER A 34 -4.57 2.42 12.04
C SER A 34 -4.96 2.48 10.55
N ASN A 35 -3.97 2.20 9.68
CA ASN A 35 -4.19 1.97 8.25
C ASN A 35 -3.97 0.48 7.96
N PHE A 36 -4.89 -0.13 7.23
CA PHE A 36 -4.73 -1.48 6.72
C PHE A 36 -5.23 -1.55 5.27
N VAL A 37 -4.39 -2.08 4.38
CA VAL A 37 -4.69 -2.18 2.96
C VAL A 37 -4.41 -3.58 2.46
N VAL A 38 -5.31 -4.08 1.62
CA VAL A 38 -5.18 -5.34 0.89
C VAL A 38 -5.32 -5.04 -0.59
N HIS A 39 -4.36 -5.50 -1.39
CA HIS A 39 -4.40 -5.46 -2.84
C HIS A 39 -4.36 -6.88 -3.39
N GLY A 40 -5.22 -7.19 -4.37
CA GLY A 40 -5.28 -8.52 -4.95
C GLY A 40 -5.52 -8.51 -6.44
N PHE A 41 -4.79 -9.37 -7.15
CA PHE A 41 -5.17 -9.89 -8.45
C PHE A 41 -5.89 -11.20 -8.19
N ILE A 42 -7.21 -11.19 -8.34
CA ILE A 42 -8.04 -12.30 -7.88
C ILE A 42 -8.85 -12.89 -9.03
N PRO A 43 -9.07 -14.21 -9.06
CA PRO A 43 -9.98 -14.82 -10.01
C PRO A 43 -11.42 -14.36 -9.75
N ALA A 44 -12.30 -14.51 -10.73
CA ALA A 44 -13.74 -14.32 -10.58
C ALA A 44 -14.40 -15.49 -9.82
N ASP A 45 -14.03 -15.64 -8.55
CA ASP A 45 -14.50 -16.70 -7.66
C ASP A 45 -15.10 -16.05 -6.40
N GLU A 46 -16.40 -16.23 -6.19
CA GLU A 46 -17.13 -15.63 -5.07
C GLU A 46 -16.55 -16.06 -3.71
N ASN A 47 -16.08 -17.30 -3.57
CA ASN A 47 -15.52 -17.78 -2.31
C ASN A 47 -14.20 -17.07 -2.00
N ILE A 48 -13.41 -16.73 -3.02
CA ILE A 48 -12.17 -15.99 -2.84
C ILE A 48 -12.47 -14.55 -2.43
N ILE A 49 -13.44 -13.90 -3.08
CA ILE A 49 -13.88 -12.54 -2.72
C ILE A 49 -14.41 -12.52 -1.29
N GLU A 50 -15.27 -13.48 -0.93
CA GLU A 50 -15.80 -13.64 0.43
C GLU A 50 -14.66 -13.75 1.43
N ASN A 51 -13.75 -14.72 1.26
CA ASN A 51 -12.65 -14.96 2.19
C ASN A 51 -11.75 -13.72 2.39
N ILE A 52 -11.50 -12.95 1.33
CA ILE A 52 -10.74 -11.70 1.41
C ILE A 52 -11.51 -10.67 2.24
N VAL A 53 -12.80 -10.46 1.95
CA VAL A 53 -13.65 -9.51 2.69
C VAL A 53 -13.75 -9.93 4.17
N LYS A 54 -13.92 -11.22 4.47
CA LYS A 54 -13.97 -11.77 5.83
C LYS A 54 -12.68 -11.49 6.59
N SER A 55 -11.56 -11.88 5.99
CA SER A 55 -10.23 -11.73 6.58
C SER A 55 -9.89 -10.26 6.83
N PHE A 56 -10.24 -9.40 5.88
CA PHE A 56 -10.07 -7.96 6.01
C PHE A 56 -10.90 -7.40 7.17
N LYS A 57 -12.20 -7.71 7.24
CA LYS A 57 -13.09 -7.20 8.28
C LYS A 57 -12.68 -7.67 9.68
N GLN A 58 -12.30 -8.95 9.82
CA GLN A 58 -11.78 -9.50 11.06
C GLN A 58 -10.46 -8.84 11.51
N ARG A 59 -9.61 -8.45 10.55
CA ARG A 59 -8.34 -7.77 10.83
C ARG A 59 -8.58 -6.35 11.36
N ILE A 60 -9.48 -5.60 10.76
CA ILE A 60 -9.73 -4.19 11.12
C ILE A 60 -10.70 -4.04 12.30
N LYS A 61 -11.51 -5.07 12.60
CA LYS A 61 -12.50 -5.09 13.68
C LYS A 61 -13.39 -3.84 13.70
N SER A 62 -13.95 -3.48 12.54
CA SER A 62 -14.80 -2.31 12.36
C SER A 62 -16.16 -2.70 11.79
N ASN A 63 -17.22 -2.08 12.33
CA ASN A 63 -18.59 -2.19 11.84
C ASN A 63 -18.98 -1.03 10.91
N SER A 64 -18.05 -0.14 10.55
CA SER A 64 -18.36 1.01 9.69
C SER A 64 -18.91 0.59 8.34
N GLU A 65 -19.88 1.34 7.83
CA GLU A 65 -20.44 1.10 6.49
C GLU A 65 -19.38 1.30 5.41
N PRO A 66 -19.22 0.35 4.47
CA PRO A 66 -18.19 0.44 3.45
C PRO A 66 -18.61 1.28 2.26
N ILE A 67 -17.65 2.02 1.69
CA ILE A 67 -17.81 2.63 0.36
C ILE A 67 -17.33 1.61 -0.68
N VAL A 68 -18.20 1.24 -1.62
CA VAL A 68 -17.87 0.25 -2.66
C VAL A 68 -17.81 0.91 -4.04
N ILE A 69 -16.68 0.77 -4.71
CA ILE A 69 -16.44 1.26 -6.07
C ILE A 69 -16.25 0.06 -6.99
N ALA A 70 -17.33 -0.32 -7.69
CA ALA A 70 -17.41 -1.55 -8.46
C ALA A 70 -18.48 -1.47 -9.56
N ASP A 71 -18.45 -2.41 -10.50
CA ASP A 71 -19.63 -2.72 -11.31
C ASP A 71 -20.74 -3.34 -10.42
N ASN A 72 -22.01 -3.00 -10.65
CA ASN A 72 -23.13 -3.29 -9.72
C ASN A 72 -23.16 -4.73 -9.17
N LYS A 73 -23.02 -5.74 -10.05
CA LYS A 73 -23.12 -7.16 -9.63
C LYS A 73 -22.06 -7.56 -8.59
N VAL A 74 -20.81 -7.15 -8.78
CA VAL A 74 -19.72 -7.54 -7.87
C VAL A 74 -19.72 -6.65 -6.62
N GLY A 75 -20.17 -5.39 -6.76
CA GLY A 75 -20.37 -4.49 -5.63
C GLY A 75 -21.37 -5.02 -4.62
N GLU A 76 -22.53 -5.52 -5.07
CA GLU A 76 -23.56 -6.13 -4.22
C GLU A 76 -23.04 -7.32 -3.42
N LEU A 77 -22.22 -8.17 -4.05
CA LEU A 77 -21.58 -9.31 -3.37
C LEU A 77 -20.67 -8.87 -2.23
N ILE A 78 -19.85 -7.84 -2.46
CA ILE A 78 -18.94 -7.30 -1.44
C ILE A 78 -19.74 -6.73 -0.25
N ILE A 79 -20.80 -5.97 -0.51
CA ILE A 79 -21.68 -5.42 0.54
C ILE A 79 -22.29 -6.57 1.36
N ARG A 80 -22.83 -7.59 0.68
CA ARG A 80 -23.41 -8.77 1.34
C ARG A 80 -22.41 -9.46 2.26
N PHE A 81 -21.20 -9.76 1.77
CA PHE A 81 -20.17 -10.41 2.58
C PHE A 81 -19.66 -9.54 3.73
N HIS A 82 -19.57 -8.23 3.52
CA HIS A 82 -19.21 -7.29 4.58
C HIS A 82 -20.25 -7.32 5.72
N ASN A 83 -21.55 -7.26 5.38
CA ASN A 83 -22.63 -7.18 6.36
C ASN A 83 -22.88 -8.48 7.13
N GLN A 84 -22.51 -9.63 6.56
CA GLN A 84 -22.62 -10.93 7.25
C GLN A 84 -21.70 -11.07 8.47
N ILE A 85 -20.70 -10.20 8.60
CA ILE A 85 -19.69 -10.28 9.65
C ILE A 85 -19.80 -9.01 10.49
N SER A 86 -20.71 -9.01 11.45
CA SER A 86 -20.80 -7.97 12.47
C SER A 86 -20.55 -8.59 13.83
N SER A 87 -19.90 -7.86 14.72
CA SER A 87 -19.72 -8.27 16.10
C SER A 87 -19.79 -7.05 17.01
N ASP A 88 -20.42 -7.22 18.17
CA ASP A 88 -20.45 -6.19 19.21
C ASP A 88 -19.04 -5.88 19.77
N THR A 89 -18.07 -6.76 19.52
CA THR A 89 -16.66 -6.59 19.92
C THR A 89 -15.84 -5.77 18.93
N PHE A 90 -16.43 -5.32 17.81
CA PHE A 90 -15.75 -4.50 16.82
C PHE A 90 -15.87 -3.01 17.18
N GLU A 91 -14.74 -2.41 17.56
CA GLU A 91 -14.67 -1.03 18.07
C GLU A 91 -14.05 -0.04 17.05
N GLY A 92 -13.58 -0.53 15.90
CA GLY A 92 -12.92 0.30 14.89
C GLY A 92 -13.91 1.28 14.22
N ASN A 93 -13.62 2.57 14.28
CA ASN A 93 -14.49 3.64 13.77
C ASN A 93 -13.90 4.36 12.54
N GLY A 94 -13.14 3.64 11.71
CA GLY A 94 -12.51 4.19 10.51
C GLY A 94 -13.38 4.11 9.26
N LYS A 95 -12.84 4.69 8.18
CA LYS A 95 -13.39 4.62 6.83
C LYS A 95 -12.96 3.32 6.15
N ILE A 96 -13.93 2.61 5.59
CA ILE A 96 -13.71 1.38 4.82
C ILE A 96 -14.01 1.65 3.34
N VAL A 97 -13.09 1.29 2.46
CA VAL A 97 -13.28 1.40 1.01
C VAL A 97 -12.92 0.09 0.32
N TYR A 98 -13.85 -0.44 -0.46
CA TYR A 98 -13.59 -1.54 -1.39
C TYR A 98 -13.59 -1.01 -2.82
N ARG A 99 -12.62 -1.45 -3.62
CA ARG A 99 -12.53 -1.16 -5.05
C ARG A 99 -12.34 -2.47 -5.78
N ILE A 100 -13.15 -2.73 -6.79
CA ILE A 100 -12.97 -3.89 -7.66
C ILE A 100 -13.18 -3.49 -9.11
N LYS A 101 -12.26 -3.92 -9.98
CA LYS A 101 -12.28 -3.59 -11.40
C LYS A 101 -11.91 -4.81 -12.23
N LYS A 102 -12.67 -5.07 -13.29
CA LYS A 102 -12.35 -6.13 -14.26
C LYS A 102 -11.08 -5.81 -15.03
N LEU A 103 -10.19 -6.80 -15.12
CA LEU A 103 -8.96 -6.77 -15.88
C LEU A 103 -9.26 -7.05 -17.36
N LYS A 104 -8.48 -6.42 -18.25
CA LYS A 104 -8.56 -6.67 -19.69
C LYS A 104 -7.58 -7.74 -20.17
N GLU A 105 -6.66 -8.14 -19.30
CA GLU A 105 -5.54 -9.02 -19.61
C GLU A 105 -5.48 -10.16 -18.59
N GLN A 106 -4.95 -11.31 -19.01
CA GLN A 106 -4.78 -12.46 -18.14
C GLN A 106 -3.48 -12.35 -17.34
N ILE A 107 -3.63 -12.04 -16.06
CA ILE A 107 -2.54 -11.85 -15.11
C ILE A 107 -2.55 -13.02 -14.13
N ASP A 108 -1.40 -13.40 -13.55
CA ASP A 108 -1.37 -14.39 -12.47
C ASP A 108 -1.94 -13.81 -11.17
N SER A 109 -2.77 -14.59 -10.47
CA SER A 109 -3.37 -14.17 -9.22
C SER A 109 -2.34 -14.09 -8.09
N ASP A 110 -2.42 -13.01 -7.31
CA ASP A 110 -1.61 -12.80 -6.10
C ASP A 110 -2.33 -11.82 -5.16
N ILE A 111 -1.97 -11.82 -3.89
CA ILE A 111 -2.51 -10.90 -2.88
C ILE A 111 -1.37 -10.35 -2.03
N ILE A 112 -1.51 -9.09 -1.66
CA ILE A 112 -0.53 -8.33 -0.90
C ILE A 112 -1.25 -7.50 0.13
N VAL A 113 -0.64 -7.38 1.31
CA VAL A 113 -1.21 -6.65 2.45
C VAL A 113 -0.20 -5.65 2.97
N SER A 114 -0.67 -4.57 3.59
CA SER A 114 0.17 -3.63 4.33
C SER A 114 -0.57 -3.01 5.50
N ASP A 115 0.19 -2.64 6.52
CA ASP A 115 -0.27 -1.83 7.63
C ASP A 115 0.74 -0.72 7.97
N ASN A 116 0.52 -0.01 9.08
CA ASN A 116 1.43 1.04 9.54
C ASN A 116 2.79 0.52 9.99
N SER A 117 2.86 -0.74 10.45
CA SER A 117 4.08 -1.35 10.96
C SER A 117 4.89 -1.99 9.85
N ASN A 118 4.24 -2.46 8.80
CA ASN A 118 4.87 -3.25 7.76
C ASN A 118 4.52 -2.77 6.35
N SER A 119 5.58 -2.52 5.58
CA SER A 119 5.50 -2.28 4.13
C SER A 119 4.96 -3.52 3.41
N ILE A 120 4.36 -3.33 2.23
CA ILE A 120 3.71 -4.32 1.33
C ILE A 120 4.51 -5.63 1.03
N TYR A 121 5.73 -5.80 1.52
CA TYR A 121 6.62 -6.94 1.25
C TYR A 121 7.35 -7.51 2.47
N SER A 122 6.91 -7.23 3.68
CA SER A 122 7.50 -7.87 4.86
C SER A 122 7.08 -9.35 4.92
N ILE A 123 8.04 -10.20 5.26
CA ILE A 123 7.85 -11.65 5.31
C ILE A 123 6.88 -12.04 6.44
N ASP A 124 6.70 -11.15 7.43
CA ASP A 124 5.87 -11.34 8.62
C ASP A 124 4.44 -10.79 8.45
N ASP A 125 4.05 -10.37 7.23
CA ASP A 125 2.85 -9.54 6.96
C ASP A 125 1.51 -10.26 6.97
N PHE A 126 1.52 -11.58 6.82
CA PHE A 126 0.30 -12.30 6.57
C PHE A 126 -0.26 -12.85 7.88
N THR A 127 -1.44 -12.37 8.30
CA THR A 127 -2.29 -13.20 9.16
C THR A 127 -2.49 -14.55 8.47
N ILE A 128 -2.61 -15.63 9.25
CA ILE A 128 -2.79 -17.00 8.73
C ILE A 128 -3.85 -17.04 7.61
N SER A 129 -4.94 -16.28 7.80
CA SER A 129 -6.01 -16.15 6.82
C SER A 129 -5.58 -15.62 5.43
N PHE A 130 -4.77 -14.55 5.36
CA PHE A 130 -4.31 -14.02 4.08
C PHE A 130 -3.22 -14.90 3.45
N PHE A 131 -2.42 -15.60 4.25
CA PHE A 131 -1.47 -16.60 3.75
C PHE A 131 -2.21 -17.75 3.04
N ASP A 132 -3.28 -18.26 3.64
CA ASP A 132 -4.09 -19.33 3.07
C ASP A 132 -4.80 -18.89 1.80
N ILE A 133 -5.36 -17.66 1.78
CA ILE A 133 -5.94 -17.07 0.56
C ILE A 133 -4.89 -17.02 -0.55
N ARG A 134 -3.69 -16.49 -0.26
CA ARG A 134 -2.61 -16.38 -1.24
C ARG A 134 -2.22 -17.75 -1.80
N ARG A 135 -2.13 -18.77 -0.94
CA ARG A 135 -1.84 -20.15 -1.36
C ARG A 135 -2.95 -20.70 -2.27
N ASN A 136 -4.21 -20.43 -1.94
CA ASN A 136 -5.38 -20.92 -2.69
C ASN A 136 -5.55 -20.28 -4.07
N ILE A 137 -5.05 -19.05 -4.26
CA ILE A 137 -5.09 -18.37 -5.55
C ILE A 137 -3.84 -18.61 -6.40
N LYS A 138 -2.80 -19.24 -5.84
CA LYS A 138 -1.55 -19.53 -6.54
C LYS A 138 -1.82 -20.33 -7.82
N ASN A 139 -1.17 -19.92 -8.91
CA ASN A 139 -1.33 -20.49 -10.26
C ASN A 139 -2.72 -20.33 -10.90
N LYS A 140 -3.65 -19.58 -10.29
CA LYS A 140 -4.90 -19.17 -10.96
C LYS A 140 -4.67 -17.88 -11.75
N LYS A 141 -5.50 -17.66 -12.77
CA LYS A 141 -5.53 -16.39 -13.51
C LYS A 141 -6.48 -15.41 -12.84
N ALA A 142 -6.06 -14.15 -12.76
CA ALA A 142 -6.83 -13.06 -12.22
C ALA A 142 -7.77 -12.49 -13.28
N GLU A 143 -8.99 -12.18 -12.85
CA GLU A 143 -9.98 -11.45 -13.65
C GLU A 143 -10.26 -10.08 -13.04
N TYR A 144 -9.98 -9.90 -11.75
CA TYR A 144 -10.23 -8.66 -11.03
C TYR A 144 -8.96 -8.09 -10.39
N LEU A 145 -8.84 -6.77 -10.46
CA LEU A 145 -8.05 -6.00 -9.51
C LEU A 145 -8.95 -5.63 -8.34
N PHE A 146 -8.63 -6.13 -7.16
CA PHE A 146 -9.32 -5.88 -5.90
C PHE A 146 -8.45 -5.03 -4.98
N THR A 147 -9.07 -4.10 -4.25
CA THR A 147 -8.44 -3.34 -3.18
C THR A 147 -9.43 -3.15 -2.04
N ALA A 148 -9.00 -3.46 -0.82
CA ALA A 148 -9.71 -3.11 0.42
C ALA A 148 -8.81 -2.20 1.25
N GLU A 149 -9.36 -1.10 1.74
CA GLU A 149 -8.63 -0.07 2.48
C GLU A 149 -9.42 0.29 3.74
N TYR A 150 -8.75 0.31 4.88
CA TYR A 150 -9.25 0.81 6.14
C TYR A 150 -8.33 1.91 6.64
N LYS A 151 -8.94 3.03 7.03
CA LYS A 151 -8.23 4.15 7.61
C LYS A 151 -9.00 4.67 8.79
N GLU A 152 -8.42 4.57 9.97
CA GLU A 152 -8.92 5.23 11.16
C GLU A 152 -8.86 6.76 10.93
N GLU A 153 -10.02 7.41 11.00
CA GLU A 153 -10.11 8.84 10.81
C GLU A 153 -9.89 9.55 12.16
N ASP A 154 -8.72 10.17 12.32
CA ASP A 154 -8.60 11.27 13.26
C ASP A 154 -9.31 12.48 12.65
N LEU A 155 -10.58 12.70 13.04
CA LEU A 155 -11.43 13.83 12.62
C LEU A 155 -10.73 15.20 12.70
N PHE A 156 -9.75 15.34 13.58
CA PHE A 156 -8.93 16.56 13.70
C PHE A 156 -7.85 16.68 12.61
N THR A 157 -7.28 15.59 12.11
CA THR A 157 -6.21 15.66 11.11
C THR A 157 -6.72 15.89 9.68
N SER A 158 -7.96 15.53 9.37
CA SER A 158 -8.57 15.78 8.06
C SER A 158 -8.90 17.27 7.83
N LEU A 159 -9.20 18.02 8.89
CA LEU A 159 -9.51 19.46 8.85
C LEU A 159 -8.26 20.34 8.71
N PHE A 160 -7.09 19.89 9.16
CA PHE A 160 -5.83 20.65 9.10
C PHE A 160 -4.84 20.19 8.02
N LYS A 161 -5.16 19.16 7.23
CA LYS A 161 -4.29 18.73 6.11
C LYS A 161 -4.39 19.71 4.95
N SER A 162 -3.42 20.62 4.91
CA SER A 162 -3.05 21.41 3.73
C SER A 162 -3.05 20.52 2.47
N SER A 163 -3.67 21.03 1.41
CA SER A 163 -4.01 20.40 0.11
C SER A 163 -2.82 19.97 -0.77
N LYS A 164 -1.67 19.64 -0.16
CA LYS A 164 -0.49 19.16 -0.89
C LYS A 164 -0.45 17.64 -0.86
N LYS A 165 -1.04 17.02 -1.88
CA LYS A 165 -0.90 15.58 -2.12
C LYS A 165 0.56 15.24 -2.42
N GLU A 166 1.08 14.26 -1.72
CA GLU A 166 2.45 13.76 -1.90
C GLU A 166 2.43 12.30 -2.33
N ILE A 167 3.50 11.87 -2.97
CA ILE A 167 3.72 10.51 -3.43
C ILE A 167 4.90 9.98 -2.65
N VAL A 168 4.67 8.91 -1.92
CA VAL A 168 5.69 8.15 -1.21
C VAL A 168 6.07 6.96 -2.09
N ILE A 169 7.34 6.85 -2.42
CA ILE A 169 7.91 5.76 -3.21
C ILE A 169 8.80 4.94 -2.28
N GLU A 170 8.53 3.66 -2.17
CA GLU A 170 9.23 2.72 -1.30
C GLU A 170 9.69 1.51 -2.08
N ASN A 171 10.82 0.93 -1.69
CA ASN A 171 11.25 -0.38 -2.15
C ASN A 171 11.66 -1.27 -0.97
N GLU A 172 12.26 -2.43 -1.25
CA GLU A 172 12.74 -3.35 -0.20
C GLU A 172 13.78 -2.76 0.76
N LYS A 173 14.41 -1.64 0.41
CA LYS A 173 15.38 -0.93 1.25
C LYS A 173 14.73 0.21 2.06
N GLY A 174 13.42 0.39 1.94
CA GLY A 174 12.64 1.43 2.61
C GLY A 174 12.27 2.58 1.68
N LEU A 175 12.13 3.78 2.27
CA LEU A 175 11.74 5.00 1.55
C LEU A 175 12.80 5.36 0.49
N VAL A 176 12.37 5.39 -0.77
CA VAL A 176 13.18 5.81 -1.92
C VAL A 176 13.05 7.31 -2.13
N ASP A 177 11.81 7.81 -2.18
CA ASP A 177 11.56 9.25 -2.41
C ASP A 177 10.18 9.67 -1.91
N LYS A 178 10.02 10.98 -1.69
CA LYS A 178 8.76 11.63 -1.35
C LYS A 178 8.57 12.88 -2.21
N ILE A 179 7.64 12.81 -3.15
CA ILE A 179 7.52 13.75 -4.26
C ILE A 179 6.14 14.41 -4.25
N SER A 180 6.04 15.70 -4.59
CA SER A 180 4.72 16.34 -4.72
C SER A 180 3.97 15.83 -5.96
N LEU A 181 2.71 15.44 -5.80
CA LEU A 181 1.82 15.01 -6.88
C LEU A 181 1.48 16.15 -7.86
N ASN A 182 1.61 17.40 -7.41
CA ASN A 182 1.30 18.59 -8.21
C ASN A 182 2.39 18.95 -9.24
N LYS A 183 3.51 18.21 -9.24
CA LYS A 183 4.63 18.42 -10.16
C LYS A 183 4.69 17.28 -11.18
N ASN A 184 5.11 17.59 -12.39
CA ASN A 184 5.27 16.60 -13.45
C ASN A 184 6.69 16.03 -13.45
N TYR A 185 6.79 14.70 -13.51
CA TYR A 185 8.03 13.94 -13.58
C TYR A 185 7.91 12.88 -14.67
N LYS A 186 8.81 12.90 -15.66
CA LYS A 186 8.72 11.96 -16.78
C LYS A 186 9.31 10.59 -16.48
N ASN A 187 10.40 10.54 -15.71
CA ASN A 187 11.12 9.31 -15.41
C ASN A 187 11.68 9.35 -13.98
N ILE A 188 11.05 8.62 -13.07
CA ILE A 188 11.57 8.32 -11.74
C ILE A 188 11.95 6.84 -11.74
N TRP A 189 13.24 6.54 -11.64
CA TRP A 189 13.74 5.17 -11.70
C TRP A 189 13.91 4.60 -10.29
N VAL A 190 13.29 3.46 -10.04
CA VAL A 190 13.41 2.74 -8.77
C VAL A 190 14.01 1.36 -9.04
N GLU A 191 15.10 1.06 -8.34
CA GLU A 191 15.75 -0.24 -8.37
C GLU A 191 14.93 -1.26 -7.57
N GLY A 192 14.79 -2.48 -8.12
CA GLY A 192 14.18 -3.62 -7.47
C GLY A 192 14.85 -4.95 -7.85
N PRO A 193 14.47 -6.07 -7.20
CA PRO A 193 15.14 -7.36 -7.38
C PRO A 193 15.15 -7.93 -8.81
N GLN A 194 14.14 -7.62 -9.63
CA GLN A 194 14.11 -8.03 -11.04
C GLN A 194 14.52 -6.91 -12.00
N GLY A 195 15.10 -5.81 -11.50
CA GLY A 195 15.56 -4.67 -12.27
C GLY A 195 14.76 -3.39 -11.99
N LYS A 196 14.84 -2.45 -12.94
CA LYS A 196 14.32 -1.08 -12.75
C LYS A 196 12.83 -0.97 -13.04
N THR A 197 12.16 -0.13 -12.28
CA THR A 197 10.80 0.32 -12.55
C THR A 197 10.79 1.82 -12.75
N GLY A 198 10.24 2.28 -13.87
CA GLY A 198 10.10 3.69 -14.21
C GLY A 198 8.70 4.20 -13.88
N ILE A 199 8.62 5.21 -13.03
CA ILE A 199 7.40 5.88 -12.61
C ILE A 199 7.34 7.24 -13.29
N LYS A 200 6.15 7.62 -13.73
CA LYS A 200 5.84 8.97 -14.23
C LYS A 200 4.75 9.60 -13.39
N ILE A 201 4.83 10.91 -13.24
CA ILE A 201 3.82 11.75 -12.59
C ILE A 201 3.43 12.81 -13.62
N GLU A 202 2.16 12.88 -13.97
CA GLU A 202 1.66 13.80 -14.97
C GLU A 202 0.26 14.26 -14.60
N ASN A 203 0.06 15.57 -14.51
CA ASN A 203 -1.25 16.20 -14.25
C ASN A 203 -1.95 15.68 -12.98
N GLY A 204 -1.17 15.38 -11.94
CA GLY A 204 -1.71 14.84 -10.68
C GLY A 204 -2.01 13.34 -10.71
N PHE A 205 -1.54 12.62 -11.72
CA PHE A 205 -1.65 11.16 -11.83
C PHE A 205 -0.27 10.52 -11.79
N VAL A 206 -0.14 9.47 -10.98
CA VAL A 206 1.05 8.62 -10.94
C VAL A 206 0.78 7.34 -11.71
N GLN A 207 1.74 6.92 -12.51
CA GLN A 207 1.67 5.68 -13.27
C GLN A 207 3.07 5.07 -13.41
N VAL A 208 3.16 3.75 -13.42
CA VAL A 208 4.38 3.07 -13.88
C VAL A 208 4.37 3.02 -15.40
N HIS A 209 5.35 3.63 -16.07
CA HIS A 209 5.46 3.59 -17.53
C HIS A 209 6.36 2.44 -18.00
N THR A 210 7.30 1.98 -17.17
CA THR A 210 8.19 0.85 -17.48
C THR A 210 8.43 -0.01 -16.26
N SER A 211 8.54 -1.32 -16.45
CA SER A 211 8.89 -2.27 -15.40
C SER A 211 9.52 -3.49 -16.06
N THR A 212 10.61 -3.96 -15.46
CA THR A 212 11.33 -5.18 -15.86
C THR A 212 10.64 -6.45 -15.40
N CYS A 213 9.64 -6.36 -14.50
CA CYS A 213 8.93 -7.56 -14.06
C CYS A 213 8.13 -8.20 -15.20
N ARG A 214 8.17 -9.53 -15.27
CA ARG A 214 7.45 -10.31 -16.29
C ARG A 214 5.95 -10.02 -16.30
N ASN A 215 5.38 -9.79 -15.13
CA ASN A 215 3.93 -9.65 -14.98
C ASN A 215 3.43 -8.28 -15.45
N GLY A 216 4.27 -7.24 -15.48
CA GLY A 216 3.91 -5.91 -15.99
C GLY A 216 2.80 -5.16 -15.24
N ILE A 217 2.21 -5.78 -14.22
CA ILE A 217 1.00 -5.39 -13.51
C ILE A 217 0.93 -3.90 -13.15
N CYS A 218 2.00 -3.39 -12.53
CA CYS A 218 2.05 -2.03 -12.04
C CYS A 218 1.87 -0.98 -13.15
N LYS A 219 2.12 -1.34 -14.42
CA LYS A 219 1.95 -0.46 -15.59
C LYS A 219 0.49 -0.08 -15.86
N HIS A 220 -0.45 -0.93 -15.41
CA HIS A 220 -1.88 -0.77 -15.66
C HIS A 220 -2.61 -0.06 -14.51
N SER A 221 -1.90 0.23 -13.42
CA SER A 221 -2.43 0.95 -12.27
C SER A 221 -2.13 2.44 -12.35
N VAL A 222 -3.09 3.26 -11.94
CA VAL A 222 -2.96 4.72 -11.83
C VAL A 222 -3.36 5.11 -10.43
N ALA A 223 -2.62 6.05 -9.83
CA ALA A 223 -2.90 6.60 -8.51
C ALA A 223 -2.96 8.12 -8.56
N SER A 224 -4.03 8.72 -8.03
CA SER A 224 -4.23 10.19 -8.03
C SER A 224 -4.87 10.72 -6.73
N GLU A 225 -5.52 9.85 -5.98
CA GLU A 225 -6.17 10.20 -4.71
C GLU A 225 -5.40 9.67 -3.51
N VAL A 226 -5.47 10.39 -2.39
CA VAL A 226 -4.87 9.94 -1.12
C VAL A 226 -5.38 8.53 -0.78
N GLY A 227 -4.44 7.63 -0.47
CA GLY A 227 -4.70 6.20 -0.26
C GLY A 227 -4.56 5.34 -1.51
N ASN A 228 -4.52 5.93 -2.71
CA ASN A 228 -4.24 5.17 -3.93
C ASN A 228 -2.79 4.67 -3.93
N ILE A 229 -2.64 3.43 -4.38
CA ILE A 229 -1.37 2.71 -4.37
C ILE A 229 -1.11 2.07 -5.73
N ILE A 230 0.15 2.06 -6.15
CA ILE A 230 0.68 1.20 -7.21
C ILE A 230 1.74 0.31 -6.60
N ALA A 231 1.56 -1.00 -6.73
CA ALA A 231 2.49 -2.00 -6.22
C ALA A 231 3.08 -2.83 -7.37
N CYS A 232 4.38 -3.12 -7.31
CA CYS A 232 5.06 -4.04 -8.21
C CYS A 232 5.75 -5.12 -7.38
N ALA A 233 5.04 -6.23 -7.13
CA ALA A 233 5.53 -7.28 -6.26
C ALA A 233 6.89 -7.87 -6.65
N PRO A 234 7.14 -8.20 -7.94
CA PRO A 234 8.41 -8.79 -8.31
C PRO A 234 9.61 -7.84 -8.14
N ASN A 235 9.38 -6.52 -8.28
CA ASN A 235 10.40 -5.49 -8.03
C ASN A 235 10.33 -4.90 -6.61
N LYS A 236 9.47 -5.45 -5.73
CA LYS A 236 9.22 -4.97 -4.37
C LYS A 236 9.07 -3.45 -4.28
N LEU A 237 8.38 -2.85 -5.25
CA LEU A 237 8.13 -1.41 -5.31
C LEU A 237 6.72 -1.10 -4.83
N LEU A 238 6.61 -0.05 -4.03
CA LEU A 238 5.36 0.55 -3.61
C LEU A 238 5.36 2.05 -3.93
N VAL A 239 4.26 2.53 -4.50
CA VAL A 239 3.99 3.97 -4.72
C VAL A 239 2.66 4.28 -4.05
N LYS A 240 2.62 5.25 -3.14
CA LYS A 240 1.43 5.62 -2.35
C LYS A 240 1.18 7.11 -2.45
N VAL A 241 -0.07 7.52 -2.63
CA VAL A 241 -0.48 8.93 -2.54
C VAL A 241 -0.93 9.24 -1.10
N CYS A 242 -0.40 10.31 -0.51
CA CYS A 242 -0.55 10.69 0.91
C CYS A 242 -1.11 12.11 1.08
#